data_AF-A0A929HFP9-F1
#
_entry.id   AF-A0A929HFP9-F1
#
_cell.length_a   1.000
_cell.length_b   1.000
_cell.length_c   1.000
_cell.angle_alpha   90.00
_cell.angle_beta   90.00
_cell.angle_gamma   90.00
#
_symmetry.space_group_name_H-M   'P 1'
#
loop_
_entity.id
_entity.type
_entity.pdbx_description
1 polymer ?
#
loop_
_entity_poly.entity_id
_entity_poly.type
_entity_poly.pdbx_seq_one_letter_code
_entity_poly.pdbx_strand_id
1 'polypeptide(L)'
;MAKKNKPYISNRKSMARFEREAQQKRRLTIGFSLVAVLVIALAVFGFIKESVIDPGKTLITVNEREYTVDEFQAWGRFTRYQLVNQYGNYLNLMQSFNDPETQGYFQSNLQQIQYQLEPTFLGADLLAKLTEDALIRDEAERLGITVSPEEVESYIANAYFSYYPEGTPTLEPTQEPIPTSTLSSIQMTLIPPTATPEALSEDVEPTPTEVVEIEPTAELPTPTPYTEDAFQAQLDEFLDIMDSFADVTHDELRWLIESDLYRDRVVKAVTADIDKFEDQVWARHILVEDEA
;
A
#
# COMPACT_ATOMS: atom_id res chain seq x y z
N MET A 1 76.85 -16.45 -22.48
CA MET A 1 77.05 -15.62 -23.69
C MET A 1 75.99 -14.51 -23.71
N ALA A 2 76.36 -13.27 -23.42
CA ALA A 2 75.43 -12.13 -23.40
C ALA A 2 75.49 -11.36 -24.73
N LYS A 3 74.36 -11.24 -25.43
CA LYS A 3 74.24 -10.42 -26.65
C LYS A 3 74.38 -8.94 -26.28
N LYS A 4 75.43 -8.30 -26.78
CA LYS A 4 75.71 -6.87 -26.63
C LYS A 4 74.85 -6.09 -27.63
N ASN A 5 73.81 -5.39 -27.14
CA ASN A 5 72.99 -4.52 -27.98
C ASN A 5 73.82 -3.33 -28.48
N LYS A 6 73.93 -3.18 -29.80
CA LYS A 6 74.64 -2.05 -30.44
C LYS A 6 73.88 -0.73 -30.20
N PRO A 7 74.58 0.39 -29.95
CA PRO A 7 73.93 1.68 -29.75
C PRO A 7 73.34 2.18 -31.07
N TYR A 8 72.07 2.61 -31.03
CA TYR A 8 71.35 3.18 -32.17
C TYR A 8 71.93 4.58 -32.49
N ILE A 9 72.58 4.74 -33.63
CA ILE A 9 73.13 6.03 -34.08
C ILE A 9 72.01 6.81 -34.78
N SER A 10 71.55 7.88 -34.12
CA SER A 10 70.53 8.82 -34.60
C SER A 10 71.08 9.74 -35.70
N ASN A 11 70.43 9.78 -36.87
CA ASN A 11 70.74 10.70 -37.96
C ASN A 11 69.99 12.04 -37.75
N ARG A 12 70.63 13.20 -37.94
CA ARG A 12 69.99 14.53 -37.80
C ARG A 12 68.70 14.67 -38.64
N LYS A 13 68.63 14.01 -39.81
CA LYS A 13 67.42 13.98 -40.65
C LYS A 13 66.26 13.16 -40.03
N SER A 14 66.54 12.12 -39.25
CA SER A 14 65.50 11.36 -38.55
C SER A 14 65.01 12.08 -37.29
N MET A 15 65.86 12.85 -36.58
CA MET A 15 65.42 13.71 -35.47
C MET A 15 64.40 14.77 -35.91
N ALA A 16 64.60 15.43 -37.05
CA ALA A 16 63.67 16.43 -37.56
C ALA A 16 62.30 15.85 -38.01
N ARG A 17 62.25 14.57 -38.39
CA ARG A 17 60.98 13.86 -38.64
C ARG A 17 60.30 13.46 -37.33
N PHE A 18 61.08 12.98 -36.37
CA PHE A 18 60.61 12.58 -35.05
C PHE A 18 59.97 13.74 -34.27
N GLU A 19 60.53 14.95 -34.36
CA GLU A 19 59.97 16.15 -33.72
C GLU A 19 58.62 16.57 -34.31
N ARG A 20 58.42 16.40 -35.63
CA ARG A 20 57.13 16.70 -36.28
C ARG A 20 56.06 15.67 -35.91
N GLU A 21 56.42 14.39 -35.85
CA GLU A 21 55.53 13.33 -35.38
C GLU A 21 55.17 13.50 -33.91
N ALA A 22 56.11 13.94 -33.07
CA ALA A 22 55.83 14.24 -31.66
C ALA A 22 54.84 15.40 -31.50
N GLN A 23 54.95 16.46 -32.31
CA GLN A 23 53.99 17.56 -32.31
C GLN A 23 52.61 17.14 -32.83
N GLN A 24 52.56 16.33 -33.89
CA GLN A 24 51.30 15.78 -34.41
C GLN A 24 50.65 14.87 -33.37
N LYS A 25 51.41 13.96 -32.76
CA LYS A 25 50.95 13.08 -31.69
C LYS A 25 50.44 13.88 -30.50
N ARG A 26 51.14 14.94 -30.07
CA ARG A 26 50.71 15.83 -28.98
C ARG A 26 49.39 16.54 -29.28
N ARG A 27 49.21 17.08 -30.49
CA ARG A 27 47.94 17.70 -30.91
C ARG A 27 46.81 16.68 -30.98
N LEU A 28 47.09 15.48 -31.50
CA LEU A 28 46.11 14.40 -31.62
C LEU A 28 45.72 13.86 -30.24
N THR A 29 46.66 13.76 -29.29
CA THR A 29 46.35 13.42 -27.90
C THR A 29 45.55 14.51 -27.20
N ILE A 30 45.86 15.80 -27.40
CA ILE A 30 45.07 16.90 -26.82
C ILE A 30 43.66 16.90 -27.39
N GLY A 31 43.51 16.74 -28.71
CA GLY A 31 42.20 16.62 -29.35
C GLY A 31 41.40 15.44 -28.83
N PHE A 32 42.03 14.26 -28.72
CA PHE A 32 41.41 13.08 -28.15
C PHE A 32 41.01 13.28 -26.68
N SER A 33 41.88 13.85 -25.85
CA SER A 33 41.59 14.16 -24.44
C SER A 33 40.44 15.16 -24.32
N LEU A 34 40.38 16.18 -25.18
CA LEU A 34 39.30 17.16 -25.16
C LEU A 34 37.95 16.51 -25.52
N VAL A 35 37.92 15.66 -26.54
CA VAL A 35 36.70 14.90 -26.89
C VAL A 35 36.32 13.95 -25.75
N ALA A 36 37.28 13.23 -25.17
CA ALA A 36 37.02 12.33 -24.04
C ALA A 36 36.42 13.07 -22.82
N VAL A 37 36.98 14.23 -22.47
CA VAL A 37 36.45 15.08 -21.39
C VAL A 37 35.04 15.58 -21.73
N LEU A 38 34.78 15.96 -22.98
CA LEU A 38 33.46 16.42 -23.41
C LEU A 38 32.41 15.31 -23.31
N VAL A 39 32.76 14.08 -23.71
CA VAL A 39 31.89 12.91 -23.56
C VAL A 39 31.58 12.64 -22.09
N ILE A 40 32.58 12.66 -21.22
CA ILE A 40 32.39 12.49 -19.76
C ILE A 40 31.51 13.62 -19.21
N ALA A 41 31.75 14.86 -19.61
CA ALA A 41 30.96 16.01 -19.18
C ALA A 41 29.49 15.89 -19.60
N LEU A 42 29.21 15.43 -20.82
CA LEU A 42 27.84 15.18 -21.28
C LEU A 42 27.17 14.02 -20.51
N ALA A 43 27.90 12.94 -20.22
CA ALA A 43 27.38 11.83 -19.43
C ALA A 43 27.05 12.27 -18.00
N VAL A 44 27.97 13.01 -17.35
CA VAL A 44 27.74 13.57 -16.01
C VAL A 44 26.58 14.56 -16.01
N PHE A 45 26.49 15.43 -17.02
CA PHE A 45 25.37 16.35 -17.16
C PHE A 45 24.03 15.62 -17.35
N GLY A 46 24.00 14.59 -18.21
CA GLY A 46 22.82 13.76 -18.42
C GLY A 46 22.35 13.10 -17.12
N PHE A 47 23.28 12.51 -16.37
CA PHE A 47 22.99 11.89 -15.08
C PHE A 47 22.47 12.90 -14.04
N ILE A 48 23.12 14.06 -13.88
CA ILE A 48 22.63 15.11 -12.96
C ILE A 48 21.25 15.61 -13.37
N LYS A 49 21.02 15.79 -14.66
CA LYS A 49 19.74 16.25 -15.17
C LYS A 49 18.63 15.26 -14.84
N GLU A 50 18.85 13.98 -15.11
CA GLU A 50 17.87 12.91 -14.91
C GLU A 50 17.64 12.60 -13.42
N SER A 51 18.69 12.59 -12.60
CA SER A 51 18.59 12.20 -11.18
C SER A 51 18.26 13.34 -10.22
N VAL A 52 18.48 14.61 -10.59
CA VAL A 52 18.32 15.74 -9.66
C VAL A 52 17.41 16.83 -10.22
N ILE A 53 17.54 17.18 -11.49
CA ILE A 53 16.84 18.35 -12.05
C ILE A 53 15.43 17.99 -12.52
N ASP A 54 15.27 16.87 -13.22
CA ASP A 54 13.97 16.46 -13.75
C ASP A 54 12.98 16.00 -12.67
N PRO A 55 13.38 15.26 -11.60
CA PRO A 55 12.47 14.85 -10.53
C PRO A 55 11.90 16.02 -9.73
N GLY A 56 12.70 17.07 -9.47
CA GLY A 56 12.29 18.24 -8.69
C GLY A 56 11.39 19.25 -9.43
N LYS A 57 10.94 18.95 -10.66
CA LYS A 57 10.04 19.84 -11.41
C LYS A 57 8.61 19.69 -10.92
N THR A 58 7.90 20.80 -10.77
CA THR A 58 6.46 20.82 -10.53
C THR A 58 5.72 20.15 -11.70
N LEU A 59 4.96 19.10 -11.38
CA LEU A 59 4.13 18.36 -12.33
C LEU A 59 2.71 18.92 -12.35
N ILE A 60 2.11 19.10 -11.17
CA ILE A 60 0.77 19.65 -10.98
C ILE A 60 0.76 20.68 -9.85
N THR A 61 -0.17 21.62 -9.96
CA THR A 61 -0.48 22.59 -8.90
C THR A 61 -1.97 22.51 -8.63
N VAL A 62 -2.33 22.26 -7.37
CA VAL A 62 -3.70 22.19 -6.89
C VAL A 62 -3.84 23.22 -5.78
N ASN A 63 -4.64 24.26 -6.02
CA ASN A 63 -4.72 25.45 -5.16
C ASN A 63 -3.33 26.10 -4.95
N GLU A 64 -2.82 26.08 -3.72
CA GLU A 64 -1.50 26.62 -3.35
C GLU A 64 -0.43 25.52 -3.20
N ARG A 65 -0.81 24.24 -3.34
CA ARG A 65 0.08 23.09 -3.19
C ARG A 65 0.62 22.63 -4.54
N GLU A 66 1.93 22.47 -4.61
CA GLU A 66 2.63 21.96 -5.78
C GLU A 66 3.10 20.53 -5.51
N TYR A 67 2.89 19.63 -6.47
CA TYR A 67 3.50 18.30 -6.47
C TYR A 67 4.52 18.18 -7.59
N THR A 68 5.65 17.60 -7.25
CA THR A 68 6.81 17.37 -8.12
C THR A 68 6.68 16.06 -8.90
N VAL A 69 7.54 15.90 -9.91
CA VAL A 69 7.66 14.64 -10.65
C VAL A 69 8.11 13.51 -9.74
N ASP A 70 8.99 13.78 -8.78
CA ASP A 70 9.49 12.79 -7.83
C ASP A 70 8.37 12.23 -6.94
N GLU A 71 7.57 13.11 -6.34
CA GLU A 71 6.40 12.73 -5.53
C GLU A 71 5.38 11.90 -6.31
N PHE A 72 5.13 12.28 -7.57
CA PHE A 72 4.29 11.48 -8.46
C PHE A 72 4.89 10.09 -8.74
N GLN A 73 6.20 10.02 -8.98
CA GLN A 73 6.88 8.76 -9.21
C GLN A 73 6.91 7.90 -7.94
N ALA A 74 7.07 8.48 -6.76
CA ALA A 74 7.01 7.79 -5.47
C ALA A 74 5.66 7.08 -5.27
N TRP A 75 4.54 7.80 -5.46
CA TRP A 75 3.21 7.18 -5.46
C TRP A 75 3.07 6.10 -6.52
N GLY A 76 3.63 6.32 -7.70
CA GLY A 76 3.59 5.34 -8.79
C GLY A 76 4.39 4.08 -8.49
N ARG A 77 5.59 4.21 -7.93
CA ARG A 77 6.44 3.09 -7.50
C ARG A 77 5.74 2.28 -6.41
N PHE A 78 5.23 2.95 -5.38
CA PHE A 78 4.49 2.30 -4.31
C PHE A 78 3.21 1.61 -4.80
N THR A 79 2.38 2.29 -5.60
CA THR A 79 1.14 1.71 -6.14
C THR A 79 1.43 0.51 -7.03
N ARG A 80 2.47 0.58 -7.87
CA ARG A 80 2.90 -0.56 -8.69
C ARG A 80 3.38 -1.71 -7.83
N TYR A 81 4.16 -1.44 -6.79
CA TYR A 81 4.60 -2.46 -5.84
C TYR A 81 3.39 -3.18 -5.22
N GLN A 82 2.38 -2.44 -4.75
CA GLN A 82 1.16 -3.03 -4.19
C GLN A 82 0.42 -3.90 -5.21
N LEU A 83 0.19 -3.39 -6.43
CA LEU A 83 -0.50 -4.12 -7.49
C LEU A 83 0.25 -5.38 -7.92
N VAL A 84 1.58 -5.32 -8.03
CA VAL A 84 2.42 -6.48 -8.39
C VAL A 84 2.40 -7.54 -7.28
N ASN A 85 2.43 -7.14 -6.01
CA ASN A 85 2.29 -8.08 -4.89
C ASN A 85 0.91 -8.72 -4.87
N GLN A 86 -0.15 -7.94 -5.11
CA GLN A 86 -1.51 -8.45 -5.21
C GLN A 86 -1.64 -9.45 -6.38
N TYR A 87 -1.05 -9.14 -7.53
CA TYR A 87 -0.99 -10.04 -8.68
C TYR A 87 -0.31 -11.36 -8.32
N GLY A 88 0.86 -11.29 -7.67
CA GLY A 88 1.59 -12.46 -7.20
C GLY A 88 0.79 -13.30 -6.20
N ASN A 89 0.09 -12.66 -5.26
CA ASN A 89 -0.77 -13.34 -4.30
C ASN A 89 -1.90 -14.12 -5.01
N TYR A 90 -2.61 -13.48 -5.93
CA TYR A 90 -3.66 -14.12 -6.73
C TYR A 90 -3.13 -15.26 -7.60
N LEU A 91 -1.94 -15.10 -8.18
CA LEU A 91 -1.31 -16.16 -8.98
C LEU A 91 -1.02 -17.40 -8.13
N ASN A 92 -0.48 -17.22 -6.93
CA ASN A 92 -0.20 -18.33 -6.00
C ASN A 92 -1.50 -19.00 -5.53
N LEU A 93 -2.51 -18.19 -5.21
CA LEU A 93 -3.81 -18.69 -4.78
C LEU A 93 -4.48 -19.50 -5.90
N MET A 94 -4.50 -18.97 -7.12
CA MET A 94 -5.04 -19.68 -8.29
C MET A 94 -4.37 -21.04 -8.54
N GLN A 95 -3.05 -21.16 -8.35
CA GLN A 95 -2.33 -22.42 -8.48
C GLN A 95 -2.69 -23.45 -7.40
N SER A 96 -3.15 -22.99 -6.23
CA SER A 96 -3.59 -23.87 -5.14
C SER A 96 -4.99 -24.48 -5.37
N PHE A 97 -5.79 -23.89 -6.26
CA PHE A 97 -7.15 -24.36 -6.58
C PHE A 97 -7.20 -25.00 -7.97
N ASN A 98 -7.82 -26.18 -8.07
CA ASN A 98 -7.92 -26.94 -9.32
C ASN A 98 -9.32 -26.95 -9.94
N ASP A 99 -10.23 -26.13 -9.40
CA ASP A 99 -11.61 -25.98 -9.84
C ASP A 99 -11.74 -24.86 -10.91
N PRO A 100 -12.40 -25.10 -12.06
CA PRO A 100 -12.50 -24.13 -13.15
C PRO A 100 -13.25 -22.83 -12.80
N GLU A 101 -14.26 -22.86 -11.95
CA GLU A 101 -15.04 -21.67 -11.58
C GLU A 101 -14.18 -20.73 -10.72
N THR A 102 -13.51 -21.29 -9.73
CA THR A 102 -12.58 -20.60 -8.84
C THR A 102 -11.39 -20.02 -9.62
N GLN A 103 -10.84 -20.79 -10.58
CA GLN A 103 -9.78 -20.29 -11.46
C GLN A 103 -10.26 -19.13 -12.35
N GLY A 104 -11.50 -19.18 -12.86
CA GLY A 104 -12.10 -18.09 -13.64
C GLY A 104 -12.25 -16.79 -12.85
N TYR A 105 -12.62 -16.89 -11.56
CA TYR A 105 -12.64 -15.73 -10.65
C TYR A 105 -11.27 -15.08 -10.52
N PHE A 106 -10.22 -15.87 -10.24
CA PHE A 106 -8.86 -15.34 -10.11
C PHE A 106 -8.33 -14.78 -11.42
N GLN A 107 -8.61 -15.43 -12.54
CA GLN A 107 -8.22 -14.92 -13.86
C GLN A 107 -8.85 -13.57 -14.17
N SER A 108 -10.09 -13.32 -13.72
CA SER A 108 -10.76 -12.02 -13.87
C SER A 108 -10.09 -10.94 -13.01
N ASN A 109 -9.74 -11.26 -11.75
CA ASN A 109 -8.98 -10.35 -10.88
C ASN A 109 -7.59 -10.02 -11.44
N LEU A 110 -6.86 -11.02 -11.95
CA LEU A 110 -5.55 -10.82 -12.58
C LEU A 110 -5.62 -9.93 -13.82
N GLN A 111 -6.70 -10.01 -14.61
CA GLN A 111 -6.92 -9.11 -15.76
C GLN A 111 -7.20 -7.67 -15.30
N GLN A 112 -7.97 -7.49 -14.23
CA GLN A 112 -8.21 -6.17 -13.65
C GLN A 112 -6.92 -5.52 -13.16
N ILE A 113 -6.07 -6.26 -12.45
CA ILE A 113 -4.77 -5.75 -11.97
C ILE A 113 -3.87 -5.38 -13.15
N GLN A 114 -3.83 -6.20 -14.20
CA GLN A 114 -3.10 -5.86 -15.43
C GLN A 114 -3.59 -4.56 -16.06
N TYR A 115 -4.90 -4.35 -16.12
CA TYR A 115 -5.46 -3.09 -16.62
C TYR A 115 -5.09 -1.90 -15.72
N GLN A 116 -5.08 -2.08 -14.39
CA GLN A 116 -4.66 -1.04 -13.46
C GLN A 116 -3.16 -0.69 -13.59
N LEU A 117 -2.34 -1.66 -13.98
CA LEU A 117 -0.90 -1.46 -14.24
C LEU A 117 -0.62 -0.79 -15.59
N GLU A 118 -1.60 -0.65 -16.49
CA GLU A 118 -1.41 0.04 -17.75
C GLU A 118 -1.01 1.50 -17.51
N PRO A 119 0.11 1.99 -18.09
CA PRO A 119 0.68 3.29 -17.76
C PRO A 119 -0.30 4.46 -17.89
N THR A 120 -1.18 4.41 -18.90
CA THR A 120 -2.19 5.44 -19.12
C THR A 120 -3.24 5.47 -18.02
N PHE A 121 -3.70 4.29 -17.57
CA PHE A 121 -4.70 4.19 -16.51
C PHE A 121 -4.08 4.55 -15.16
N LEU A 122 -2.94 3.94 -14.84
CA LEU A 122 -2.22 4.21 -13.60
C LEU A 122 -1.87 5.69 -13.49
N GLY A 123 -1.32 6.30 -14.54
CA GLY A 123 -0.95 7.71 -14.52
C GLY A 123 -2.15 8.63 -14.26
N ALA A 124 -3.31 8.33 -14.84
CA ALA A 124 -4.53 9.10 -14.59
C ALA A 124 -5.05 8.92 -13.16
N ASP A 125 -5.03 7.69 -12.63
CA ASP A 125 -5.41 7.40 -11.24
C ASP A 125 -4.50 8.13 -10.24
N LEU A 126 -3.19 8.10 -10.47
CA LEU A 126 -2.21 8.80 -9.62
C LEU A 126 -2.40 10.32 -9.61
N LEU A 127 -2.69 10.92 -10.77
CA LEU A 127 -2.98 12.35 -10.84
C LEU A 127 -4.27 12.69 -10.06
N ALA A 128 -5.29 11.84 -10.15
CA ALA A 128 -6.51 12.00 -9.35
C ALA A 128 -6.22 11.87 -7.85
N LYS A 129 -5.42 10.88 -7.45
CA LYS A 129 -4.99 10.68 -6.05
C LYS A 129 -4.22 11.86 -5.48
N LEU A 130 -3.24 12.39 -6.21
CA LEU A 130 -2.50 13.59 -5.77
C LEU A 130 -3.41 14.81 -5.67
N THR A 131 -4.40 14.92 -6.57
CA THR A 131 -5.40 15.99 -6.49
C THR A 131 -6.28 15.82 -5.25
N GLU A 132 -6.72 14.59 -4.95
CA GLU A 132 -7.47 14.28 -3.73
C GLU A 132 -6.65 14.57 -2.47
N ASP A 133 -5.38 14.17 -2.42
CA ASP A 133 -4.46 14.46 -1.31
C ASP A 133 -4.32 15.97 -1.07
N ALA A 134 -4.15 16.77 -2.12
CA ALA A 134 -4.10 18.23 -1.97
C ALA A 134 -5.39 18.78 -1.34
N LEU A 135 -6.55 18.36 -1.85
CA LEU A 135 -7.84 18.81 -1.31
C LEU A 135 -8.05 18.38 0.14
N ILE A 136 -7.62 17.16 0.50
CA ILE A 136 -7.67 16.65 1.86
C ILE A 136 -6.76 17.47 2.77
N ARG A 137 -5.53 17.79 2.34
CA ARG A 137 -4.59 18.59 3.13
C ARG A 137 -5.10 20.01 3.34
N ASP A 138 -5.65 20.64 2.31
CA ASP A 138 -6.28 21.96 2.42
C ASP A 138 -7.46 21.95 3.42
N GLU A 139 -8.29 20.91 3.37
CA GLU A 139 -9.40 20.73 4.30
C GLU A 139 -8.93 20.41 5.72
N ALA A 140 -7.87 19.62 5.87
CA ALA A 140 -7.24 19.33 7.15
C ALA A 140 -6.70 20.62 7.80
N GLU A 141 -6.01 21.46 7.03
CA GLU A 141 -5.53 22.78 7.49
C GLU A 141 -6.70 23.67 7.93
N ARG A 142 -7.80 23.69 7.15
CA ARG A 142 -9.02 24.43 7.49
C ARG A 142 -9.66 23.96 8.80
N LEU A 143 -9.61 22.66 9.07
CA LEU A 143 -10.16 22.03 10.27
C LEU A 143 -9.18 22.01 11.45
N GLY A 144 -7.93 22.47 11.26
CA GLY A 144 -6.89 22.42 12.28
C GLY A 144 -6.43 20.99 12.61
N ILE A 145 -6.57 20.06 11.65
CA ILE A 145 -6.13 18.67 11.75
C ILE A 145 -4.66 18.60 11.36
N THR A 146 -3.83 18.05 12.24
CA THR A 146 -2.41 17.78 11.99
C THR A 146 -2.11 16.31 12.26
N VAL A 147 -1.18 15.71 11.52
CA VAL A 147 -0.67 14.35 11.78
C VAL A 147 0.77 14.46 12.26
N SER A 148 1.11 13.84 13.40
CA SER A 148 2.48 13.84 13.92
C SER A 148 3.29 12.64 13.42
N PRO A 149 4.64 12.73 13.34
CA PRO A 149 5.48 11.60 12.95
C PRO A 149 5.27 10.35 13.81
N GLU A 150 5.07 10.52 15.12
CA GLU A 150 4.83 9.44 16.07
C GLU A 150 3.50 8.73 15.79
N GLU A 151 2.49 9.47 15.33
CA GLU A 151 1.21 8.90 14.92
C GLU A 151 1.35 8.07 13.64
N VAL A 152 2.22 8.49 12.71
CA VAL A 152 2.53 7.71 11.51
C VAL A 152 3.24 6.42 11.89
N GLU A 153 4.24 6.47 12.78
CA GLU A 153 4.94 5.28 13.26
C GLU A 153 4.02 4.32 14.02
N SER A 154 3.14 4.86 14.88
CA SER A 154 2.13 4.07 15.57
C SER A 154 1.15 3.42 14.58
N TYR A 155 0.74 4.15 13.53
CA TYR A 155 -0.11 3.59 12.49
C TYR A 155 0.59 2.46 11.72
N ILE A 156 1.86 2.62 11.37
CA ILE A 156 2.66 1.56 10.74
C ILE A 156 2.70 0.32 11.63
N ALA A 157 3.07 0.49 12.90
CA ALA A 157 3.14 -0.59 13.88
C ALA A 157 1.80 -1.35 13.99
N ASN A 158 0.70 -0.62 14.16
CA ASN A 158 -0.62 -1.20 14.36
C ASN A 158 -1.17 -1.84 13.08
N ALA A 159 -1.17 -1.13 11.95
CA ALA A 159 -1.86 -1.52 10.73
C ALA A 159 -1.09 -2.56 9.91
N TYR A 160 0.24 -2.50 9.89
CA TYR A 160 1.06 -3.40 9.06
C TYR A 160 1.64 -4.56 9.87
N PHE A 161 1.98 -4.34 11.14
CA PHE A 161 2.66 -5.33 11.96
C PHE A 161 1.80 -5.87 13.11
N SER A 162 0.57 -5.36 13.27
CA SER A 162 -0.31 -5.72 14.40
C SER A 162 0.39 -5.56 15.76
N TYR A 163 1.32 -4.62 15.85
CA TYR A 163 2.10 -4.35 17.03
C TYR A 163 1.46 -3.21 17.83
N TYR A 164 0.92 -3.56 19.00
CA TYR A 164 0.19 -2.64 19.88
C TYR A 164 0.95 -2.45 21.21
N PRO A 165 1.97 -1.57 21.26
CA PRO A 165 2.79 -1.37 22.46
C PRO A 165 1.96 -0.87 23.66
N GLU A 166 0.93 -0.06 23.38
CA GLU A 166 -0.01 0.49 24.37
C GLU A 166 -1.23 -0.43 24.63
N GLY A 167 -1.22 -1.66 24.10
CA GLY A 167 -2.31 -2.62 24.15
C GLY A 167 -3.27 -2.51 22.97
N THR A 168 -3.98 -3.61 22.68
CA THR A 168 -4.91 -3.67 21.55
C THR A 168 -6.06 -2.68 21.77
N PRO A 169 -6.38 -1.80 20.80
CA PRO A 169 -7.51 -0.89 20.94
C PRO A 169 -8.77 -1.72 21.17
N THR A 170 -9.37 -1.58 22.35
CA THR A 170 -10.68 -2.17 22.63
C THR A 170 -11.67 -1.42 21.74
N LEU A 171 -12.36 -2.14 20.85
CA LEU A 171 -13.43 -1.55 20.03
C LEU A 171 -14.36 -0.75 20.95
N GLU A 172 -14.70 0.48 20.57
CA GLU A 172 -15.76 1.22 21.26
C GLU A 172 -16.98 0.30 21.38
N PRO A 173 -17.67 0.26 22.54
CA PRO A 173 -18.83 -0.59 22.71
C PRO A 173 -19.80 -0.35 21.56
N THR A 174 -20.09 -1.40 20.79
CA THR A 174 -21.24 -1.41 19.89
C THR A 174 -22.44 -0.98 20.72
N GLN A 175 -23.02 0.19 20.38
CA GLN A 175 -24.18 0.75 21.08
C GLN A 175 -25.20 -0.35 21.36
N GLU A 176 -25.79 -0.37 22.56
CA GLU A 176 -26.78 -1.37 22.94
C GLU A 176 -27.85 -1.52 21.85
N PRO A 177 -28.25 -2.75 21.47
CA PRO A 177 -29.29 -2.94 20.48
C PRO A 177 -30.57 -2.27 20.99
N ILE A 178 -30.96 -1.17 20.36
CA ILE A 178 -32.30 -0.63 20.56
C ILE A 178 -33.30 -1.71 20.09
N PRO A 179 -34.26 -2.12 20.93
CA PRO A 179 -35.17 -3.18 20.56
C PRO A 179 -35.96 -2.75 19.32
N THR A 180 -35.77 -3.47 18.21
CA THR A 180 -36.60 -3.34 17.02
C THR A 180 -38.04 -3.63 17.43
N SER A 181 -38.99 -2.80 16.98
CA SER A 181 -40.39 -2.79 17.40
C SER A 181 -40.96 -4.20 17.63
N THR A 182 -41.21 -4.56 18.89
CA THR A 182 -41.96 -5.78 19.21
C THR A 182 -43.39 -5.60 18.72
N LEU A 183 -43.92 -6.58 17.99
CA LEU A 183 -45.31 -6.52 17.52
C LEU A 183 -46.25 -6.35 18.71
N SER A 184 -47.10 -5.32 18.64
CA SER A 184 -48.16 -5.12 19.63
C SER A 184 -49.11 -6.33 19.66
N SER A 185 -49.81 -6.52 20.77
CA SER A 185 -50.77 -7.61 20.94
C SER A 185 -51.80 -7.68 19.81
N ILE A 186 -52.20 -6.52 19.27
CA ILE A 186 -53.12 -6.42 18.12
C ILE A 186 -52.44 -6.90 16.82
N GLN A 187 -51.17 -6.55 16.59
CA GLN A 187 -50.42 -7.05 15.43
C GLN A 187 -50.23 -8.57 15.49
N MET A 188 -50.09 -9.15 16.68
CA MET A 188 -49.96 -10.59 16.86
C MET A 188 -51.25 -11.36 16.51
N THR A 189 -52.42 -10.72 16.61
CA THR A 189 -53.71 -11.32 16.18
C THR A 189 -53.90 -11.38 14.67
N LEU A 190 -53.06 -10.68 13.89
CA LEU A 190 -53.11 -10.67 12.43
C LEU A 190 -52.16 -11.70 11.80
N ILE A 191 -51.41 -12.46 12.60
CA ILE A 191 -50.52 -13.51 12.14
C ILE A 191 -51.30 -14.83 12.12
N PRO A 192 -51.50 -15.47 10.96
CA PRO A 192 -52.15 -16.78 10.91
C PRO A 192 -51.26 -17.82 11.61
N PRO A 193 -51.81 -18.72 12.46
CA PRO A 193 -51.01 -19.75 13.10
C PRO A 193 -50.44 -20.69 12.03
N THR A 194 -49.11 -20.82 11.99
CA THR A 194 -48.43 -21.85 11.21
C THR A 194 -48.57 -23.19 11.93
N ALA A 195 -49.04 -24.23 11.25
CA ALA A 195 -49.20 -25.55 11.83
C ALA A 195 -47.83 -26.13 12.25
N THR A 196 -47.64 -26.31 13.55
CA THR A 196 -46.48 -27.01 14.14
C THR A 196 -46.66 -28.53 13.99
N PRO A 197 -45.67 -29.28 13.47
CA PRO A 197 -45.72 -30.73 13.48
C PRO A 197 -45.55 -31.28 14.91
N GLU A 198 -46.44 -32.21 15.27
CA GLU A 198 -46.53 -32.86 16.58
C GLU A 198 -45.35 -33.81 16.81
N ALA A 199 -44.50 -33.51 17.81
CA ALA A 199 -43.39 -34.37 18.21
C ALA A 199 -43.84 -35.36 19.29
N LEU A 200 -43.61 -36.65 19.04
CA LEU A 200 -43.91 -37.78 19.92
C LEU A 200 -43.09 -37.69 21.21
N SER A 201 -43.75 -37.73 22.37
CA SER A 201 -43.14 -37.72 23.69
C SER A 201 -42.73 -39.15 24.12
N GLU A 202 -41.43 -39.43 24.20
CA GLU A 202 -40.89 -40.51 25.03
C GLU A 202 -40.47 -39.93 26.38
N ASP A 203 -40.95 -40.59 27.43
CA ASP A 203 -40.68 -40.35 28.85
C ASP A 203 -39.27 -40.85 29.18
N VAL A 204 -38.40 -39.98 29.70
CA VAL A 204 -37.10 -40.37 30.25
C VAL A 204 -36.91 -39.69 31.60
N GLU A 205 -36.91 -40.53 32.63
CA GLU A 205 -36.71 -40.21 34.04
C GLU A 205 -35.32 -39.62 34.30
N PRO A 206 -35.16 -38.57 35.16
CA PRO A 206 -33.86 -37.96 35.40
C PRO A 206 -32.98 -38.87 36.26
N THR A 207 -31.95 -39.45 35.64
CA THR A 207 -30.84 -40.12 36.34
C THR A 207 -29.91 -39.06 36.96
N PRO A 208 -29.44 -39.21 38.22
CA PRO A 208 -28.58 -38.22 38.86
C PRO A 208 -27.26 -38.05 38.11
N THR A 209 -26.94 -36.80 37.74
CA THR A 209 -25.68 -36.40 37.12
C THR A 209 -24.53 -36.58 38.12
N GLU A 210 -23.65 -37.53 37.83
CA GLU A 210 -22.35 -37.66 38.47
C GLU A 210 -21.48 -36.48 38.00
N VAL A 211 -21.01 -35.66 38.94
CA VAL A 211 -20.12 -34.54 38.65
C VAL A 211 -18.77 -35.11 38.27
N VAL A 212 -18.49 -35.18 36.96
CA VAL A 212 -17.15 -35.46 36.46
C VAL A 212 -16.29 -34.23 36.71
N GLU A 213 -15.32 -34.39 37.61
CA GLU A 213 -14.24 -33.46 37.84
C GLU A 213 -13.45 -33.29 36.52
N ILE A 214 -13.57 -32.12 35.91
CA ILE A 214 -12.80 -31.73 34.72
C ILE A 214 -11.32 -31.58 35.12
N GLU A 215 -10.49 -32.51 34.67
CA GLU A 215 -9.03 -32.37 34.66
C GLU A 215 -8.62 -31.07 33.92
N PRO A 216 -7.48 -30.47 34.28
CA PRO A 216 -7.12 -29.13 33.85
C PRO A 216 -7.02 -29.05 32.32
N THR A 217 -7.75 -28.10 31.77
CA THR A 217 -7.64 -27.57 30.42
C THR A 217 -6.18 -27.53 29.98
N ALA A 218 -5.85 -28.24 28.89
CA ALA A 218 -4.60 -28.04 28.18
C ALA A 218 -4.46 -26.54 27.89
N GLU A 219 -3.40 -25.92 28.42
CA GLU A 219 -3.06 -24.54 28.15
C GLU A 219 -3.05 -24.34 26.63
N LEU A 220 -4.05 -23.62 26.11
CA LEU A 220 -3.95 -23.02 24.78
C LEU A 220 -2.62 -22.27 24.76
N PRO A 221 -1.80 -22.39 23.70
CA PRO A 221 -0.54 -21.66 23.64
C PRO A 221 -0.86 -20.19 23.90
N THR A 222 -0.39 -19.68 25.03
CA THR A 222 -0.51 -18.26 25.35
C THR A 222 0.26 -17.55 24.24
N PRO A 223 -0.34 -16.59 23.51
CA PRO A 223 0.35 -15.92 22.43
C PRO A 223 1.66 -15.35 22.97
N THR A 224 2.77 -15.77 22.37
CA THR A 224 4.06 -15.15 22.66
C THR A 224 3.90 -13.65 22.37
N PRO A 225 4.14 -12.76 23.34
CA PRO A 225 4.02 -11.33 23.09
C PRO A 225 4.96 -10.98 21.93
N TYR A 226 4.42 -10.33 20.91
CA TYR A 226 5.23 -9.78 19.82
C TYR A 226 6.14 -8.72 20.42
N THR A 227 7.44 -9.03 20.50
CA THR A 227 8.43 -8.22 21.22
C THR A 227 8.83 -7.01 20.38
N GLU A 228 9.14 -5.88 21.02
CA GLU A 228 9.68 -4.67 20.38
C GLU A 228 10.87 -4.99 19.46
N ASP A 229 11.82 -5.81 19.91
CA ASP A 229 12.99 -6.19 19.10
C ASP A 229 12.61 -6.93 17.81
N ALA A 230 11.54 -7.73 17.84
CA ALA A 230 11.05 -8.46 16.68
C ALA A 230 10.27 -7.54 15.72
N PHE A 231 9.55 -6.56 16.27
CA PHE A 231 8.93 -5.49 15.51
C PHE A 231 9.98 -4.69 14.75
N GLN A 232 10.99 -4.17 15.43
CA GLN A 232 12.03 -3.34 14.82
C GLN A 232 12.78 -4.09 13.72
N ALA A 233 13.11 -5.37 13.94
CA ALA A 233 13.74 -6.20 12.90
C ALA A 233 12.86 -6.36 11.65
N GLN A 234 11.55 -6.56 11.82
CA GLN A 234 10.61 -6.68 10.70
C GLN A 234 10.35 -5.33 10.00
N LEU A 235 10.33 -4.24 10.76
CA LEU A 235 10.21 -2.89 10.21
C LEU A 235 11.44 -2.56 9.35
N ASP A 236 12.65 -2.81 9.86
CA ASP A 236 13.89 -2.59 9.12
C ASP A 236 13.93 -3.43 7.83
N GLU A 237 13.54 -4.71 7.91
CA GLU A 237 13.44 -5.58 6.73
C GLU A 237 12.40 -5.05 5.72
N PHE A 238 11.25 -4.60 6.19
CA PHE A 238 10.22 -4.03 5.33
C PHE A 238 10.70 -2.74 4.64
N LEU A 239 11.34 -1.84 5.38
CA LEU A 239 11.91 -0.61 4.84
C LEU A 239 13.03 -0.90 3.82
N ASP A 240 13.87 -1.90 4.07
CA ASP A 240 14.89 -2.35 3.12
C ASP A 240 14.27 -2.93 1.84
N ILE A 241 13.18 -3.68 1.94
CA ILE A 241 12.43 -4.17 0.78
C ILE A 241 11.82 -3.01 0.00
N MET A 242 11.25 -2.01 0.68
CA MET A 242 10.68 -0.83 0.01
C MET A 242 11.76 -0.07 -0.76
N ASP A 243 12.91 0.19 -0.14
CA ASP A 243 14.01 0.93 -0.76
C ASP A 243 14.65 0.11 -1.89
N SER A 244 15.04 -1.14 -1.63
CA SER A 244 15.79 -1.96 -2.58
C SER A 244 14.96 -2.51 -3.73
N PHE A 245 13.69 -2.87 -3.50
CA PHE A 245 12.85 -3.53 -4.51
C PHE A 245 11.83 -2.59 -5.14
N ALA A 246 11.21 -1.72 -4.36
CA ALA A 246 10.21 -0.78 -4.86
C ALA A 246 10.81 0.58 -5.25
N ASP A 247 12.07 0.87 -4.87
CA ASP A 247 12.71 2.19 -5.03
C ASP A 247 11.87 3.27 -4.32
N VAL A 248 11.32 2.91 -3.15
CA VAL A 248 10.54 3.81 -2.27
C VAL A 248 11.29 3.96 -0.96
N THR A 249 11.81 5.16 -0.74
CA THR A 249 12.55 5.52 0.47
C THR A 249 11.63 5.56 1.69
N HIS A 250 12.22 5.49 2.89
CA HIS A 250 11.46 5.60 4.14
C HIS A 250 10.68 6.93 4.23
N ASP A 251 11.26 8.06 3.82
CA ASP A 251 10.59 9.35 3.90
C ASP A 251 9.39 9.43 2.93
N GLU A 252 9.54 8.87 1.72
CA GLU A 252 8.43 8.74 0.78
C GLU A 252 7.33 7.84 1.33
N LEU A 253 7.69 6.68 1.89
CA LEU A 253 6.72 5.78 2.52
C LEU A 253 5.97 6.47 3.67
N ARG A 254 6.68 7.21 4.53
CA ARG A 254 6.07 7.97 5.62
C ARG A 254 5.07 8.98 5.07
N TRP A 255 5.44 9.72 4.04
CA TRP A 255 4.56 10.70 3.40
C TRP A 255 3.31 10.07 2.77
N LEU A 256 3.45 8.90 2.13
CA LEU A 256 2.33 8.14 1.58
C LEU A 256 1.33 7.76 2.68
N ILE A 257 1.84 7.27 3.82
CA ILE A 257 1.01 6.85 4.96
C ILE A 257 0.40 8.06 5.69
N GLU A 258 1.14 9.16 5.80
CA GLU A 258 0.64 10.42 6.35
C GLU A 258 -0.59 10.92 5.57
N SER A 259 -0.56 10.78 4.24
CA SER A 259 -1.66 11.17 3.36
C SER A 259 -2.93 10.36 3.64
N ASP A 260 -2.81 9.04 3.87
CA ASP A 260 -3.92 8.19 4.29
C ASP A 260 -4.47 8.58 5.67
N LEU A 261 -3.61 8.99 6.60
CA LEU A 261 -4.01 9.44 7.94
C LEU A 261 -4.77 10.77 7.89
N TYR A 262 -4.33 11.74 7.07
CA TYR A 262 -5.10 12.96 6.85
C TYR A 262 -6.48 12.64 6.27
N ARG A 263 -6.54 11.74 5.30
CA ARG A 263 -7.81 11.32 4.69
C ARG A 263 -8.77 10.76 5.73
N ASP A 264 -8.31 9.82 6.57
CA ASP A 264 -9.12 9.22 7.63
C ASP A 264 -9.64 10.29 8.61
N ARG A 265 -8.77 11.20 9.06
CA ARG A 265 -9.15 12.26 10.00
C ARG A 265 -10.14 13.26 9.42
N VAL A 266 -9.92 13.69 8.18
CA VAL A 266 -10.83 14.62 7.50
C VAL A 266 -12.19 13.95 7.28
N VAL A 267 -12.23 12.70 6.83
CA VAL A 267 -13.48 11.95 6.67
C VAL A 267 -14.22 11.85 8.00
N LYS A 268 -13.54 11.48 9.09
CA LYS A 268 -14.14 11.41 10.43
C LYS A 268 -14.67 12.77 10.90
N ALA A 269 -13.91 13.84 10.69
CA ALA A 269 -14.32 15.18 11.11
C ALA A 269 -15.54 15.68 10.31
N VAL A 270 -15.56 15.47 9.00
CA VAL A 270 -16.66 15.93 8.12
C VAL A 270 -17.93 15.08 8.29
N THR A 271 -17.79 13.81 8.66
CA THR A 271 -18.94 12.91 8.87
C THR A 271 -19.43 12.86 10.31
N ALA A 272 -18.81 13.60 11.23
CA ALA A 272 -19.15 13.61 12.65
C ALA A 272 -20.61 14.02 12.92
N ASP A 273 -21.15 14.93 12.09
CA ASP A 273 -22.49 15.50 12.25
C ASP A 273 -23.59 14.73 11.50
N ILE A 274 -23.27 13.60 10.84
CA ILE A 274 -24.24 12.80 10.09
C ILE A 274 -24.92 11.81 11.03
N ASP A 275 -26.25 11.88 11.11
CA ASP A 275 -27.06 10.90 11.83
C ASP A 275 -26.84 9.51 11.24
N LYS A 276 -26.34 8.58 12.07
CA LYS A 276 -26.00 7.21 11.65
C LYS A 276 -27.21 6.30 11.46
N PHE A 277 -28.42 6.81 11.73
CA PHE A 277 -29.66 6.04 11.76
C PHE A 277 -30.80 6.82 11.11
N GLU A 278 -31.62 6.11 10.33
CA GLU A 278 -32.85 6.62 9.75
C GLU A 278 -34.05 5.85 10.30
N ASP A 279 -35.17 6.55 10.49
CA ASP A 279 -36.43 5.93 10.90
C ASP A 279 -36.97 5.03 9.76
N GLN A 280 -36.97 3.71 9.99
CA GLN A 280 -37.60 2.76 9.07
C GLN A 280 -39.10 2.61 9.40
N VAL A 281 -39.96 3.07 8.48
CA VAL A 281 -41.42 2.87 8.60
C VAL A 281 -41.82 1.52 8.00
N TRP A 282 -42.39 0.64 8.81
CA TRP A 282 -42.92 -0.65 8.37
C TRP A 282 -44.28 -0.45 7.68
N ALA A 283 -44.28 -0.36 6.35
CA ALA A 283 -45.52 -0.34 5.57
C ALA A 283 -46.08 -1.76 5.40
N ARG A 284 -47.30 -2.00 5.90
CA ARG A 284 -48.05 -3.24 5.62
C ARG A 284 -49.07 -3.00 4.51
N HIS A 285 -49.04 -3.82 3.47
CA HIS A 285 -50.07 -3.86 2.44
C HIS A 285 -51.16 -4.83 2.89
N ILE A 286 -52.40 -4.35 3.01
CA ILE A 286 -53.57 -5.22 3.26
C ILE A 286 -54.18 -5.53 1.91
N LEU A 287 -54.07 -6.79 1.46
CA LEU A 287 -54.83 -7.29 0.32
C LEU A 287 -56.26 -7.54 0.81
N VAL A 288 -57.22 -6.75 0.33
CA VAL A 288 -58.65 -7.00 0.56
C VAL A 288 -59.16 -7.75 -0.67
N GLU A 289 -59.82 -8.89 -0.48
CA GLU A 289 -60.50 -9.58 -1.59
C GLU A 289 -61.69 -8.73 -2.03
N ASP A 290 -61.82 -8.48 -3.35
CA ASP A 290 -62.93 -7.73 -3.93
C ASP A 290 -64.26 -8.43 -3.60
N GLU A 291 -65.20 -7.65 -3.05
CA GLU A 291 -66.55 -8.10 -2.69
C GLU A 291 -67.34 -8.43 -3.96
N ALA A 292 -67.77 -9.68 -4.10
CA ALA A 292 -68.48 -10.22 -5.27
C ALA A 292 -69.99 -9.93 -5.25
#